data_AF-A0A8B5WKR5-F1
#
_entry.id   AF-A0A8B5WKR5-F1
#
_cell.length_a   1.000
_cell.length_b   1.000
_cell.length_c   1.000
_cell.angle_alpha   90.00
_cell.angle_beta   90.00
_cell.angle_gamma   90.00
#
_symmetry.space_group_name_H-M   'P 1'
#
loop_
_entity.id
_entity.type
_entity.pdbx_description
1 polymer ?
#
loop_
_entity_poly.entity_id
_entity_poly.type
_entity_poly.pdbx_seq_one_letter_code
_entity_poly.pdbx_strand_id
1 'polypeptide(L)'
;MRRRLARARRWLLDHDNRLTFTIIYITLALVLSMAISMFWLVAVVAAHGIIEYWSLGKQGVLDHRLGRTLWHIKLDIMLVLAALWLGLYIDLLFGVAGLSAAARTGAQVSARVLAWQRAIRGVLLSVDEAALAAKAAFSRGQGGNGDGPKRAQAPPLPWRQPWGWGDRLTVVTTTLFAILILLTPVITDHSVVDALRILAEDLHPWPF
;
A
#
# COMPACT_ATOMS: atom_id res chain seq x y z
N MET A 1 3.01 -11.01 -34.90
CA MET A 1 2.73 -9.81 -34.07
C MET A 1 1.42 -9.89 -33.27
N ARG A 2 0.26 -10.17 -33.91
CA ARG A 2 -1.06 -10.22 -33.23
C ARG A 2 -1.18 -11.17 -32.02
N ARG A 3 -0.53 -12.34 -32.07
CA ARG A 3 -0.49 -13.30 -30.93
C ARG A 3 0.31 -12.81 -29.71
N ARG A 4 1.29 -11.91 -29.90
CA ARG A 4 2.06 -11.32 -28.80
C ARG A 4 1.23 -10.22 -28.12
N LEU A 5 0.56 -9.37 -28.90
CA LEU A 5 -0.38 -8.35 -28.39
C LEU A 5 -1.56 -8.96 -27.62
N ALA A 6 -2.15 -10.05 -28.13
CA ALA A 6 -3.23 -10.75 -27.43
C ALA A 6 -2.78 -11.40 -26.11
N ARG A 7 -1.52 -11.88 -26.04
CA ARG A 7 -0.94 -12.39 -24.79
C ARG A 7 -0.65 -11.27 -23.80
N ALA A 8 -0.05 -10.17 -24.26
CA ALA A 8 0.22 -9.00 -23.42
C ALA A 8 -1.06 -8.40 -22.84
N ARG A 9 -2.14 -8.29 -23.64
CA ARG A 9 -3.43 -7.79 -23.18
C ARG A 9 -4.09 -8.70 -22.14
N ARG A 10 -4.05 -10.02 -22.33
CA ARG A 10 -4.55 -10.98 -21.32
C ARG A 10 -3.74 -10.94 -20.04
N TRP A 11 -2.41 -10.87 -20.16
CA TRP A 11 -1.55 -10.68 -19.00
C TRP A 11 -1.89 -9.39 -18.26
N LEU A 12 -2.09 -8.27 -18.96
CA LEU A 12 -2.47 -6.99 -18.36
C LEU A 12 -3.82 -7.06 -17.63
N LEU A 13 -4.78 -7.87 -18.11
CA LEU A 13 -6.08 -8.03 -17.45
C LEU A 13 -6.01 -8.97 -16.23
N ASP A 14 -5.12 -9.97 -16.27
CA ASP A 14 -5.05 -11.02 -15.24
C ASP A 14 -3.85 -10.88 -14.29
N HIS A 15 -3.07 -9.79 -14.39
CA HIS A 15 -1.79 -9.68 -13.67
C HIS A 15 -1.97 -9.70 -12.15
N ASP A 16 -3.00 -9.02 -11.65
CA ASP A 16 -3.30 -8.91 -10.21
C ASP A 16 -3.81 -10.22 -9.60
N ASN A 17 -4.36 -11.13 -10.41
CA ASN A 17 -4.82 -12.45 -9.97
C ASN A 17 -3.68 -13.50 -9.87
N ARG A 18 -2.46 -13.16 -10.26
CA ARG A 18 -1.32 -14.10 -10.25
C ARG A 18 -0.52 -13.95 -8.99
N LEU A 19 -0.59 -14.94 -8.11
CA LEU A 19 0.20 -15.02 -6.88
C LEU A 19 1.71 -14.80 -7.12
N THR A 20 2.25 -15.28 -8.24
CA THR A 20 3.65 -15.03 -8.62
C THR A 20 3.95 -13.55 -8.82
N PHE A 21 3.04 -12.81 -9.45
CA PHE A 21 3.19 -11.36 -9.62
C PHE A 21 3.13 -10.66 -8.28
N THR A 22 2.16 -11.02 -7.42
CA THR A 22 2.01 -10.47 -6.07
C THR A 22 3.26 -10.69 -5.22
N ILE A 23 3.82 -11.91 -5.19
CA ILE A 23 5.04 -12.23 -4.42
C ILE A 23 6.23 -11.42 -4.92
N ILE A 24 6.44 -11.38 -6.24
CA ILE A 24 7.56 -10.62 -6.84
C ILE A 24 7.39 -9.14 -6.54
N TYR A 25 6.18 -8.60 -6.69
CA TYR A 25 5.86 -7.21 -6.43
C TYR A 25 6.16 -6.81 -4.99
N ILE A 26 5.61 -7.54 -4.01
CA ILE A 26 5.81 -7.26 -2.58
C ILE A 26 7.30 -7.38 -2.23
N THR A 27 7.97 -8.43 -2.71
CA THR A 27 9.40 -8.63 -2.43
C THR A 27 10.24 -7.50 -3.03
N LEU A 28 9.96 -7.11 -4.27
CA LEU A 28 10.67 -6.04 -4.95
C LEU A 28 10.42 -4.70 -4.25
N ALA A 29 9.17 -4.38 -3.93
CA ALA A 29 8.79 -3.17 -3.20
C ALA A 29 9.52 -3.09 -1.85
N LEU A 30 9.53 -4.19 -1.10
CA LEU A 30 10.17 -4.26 0.22
C LEU A 30 11.69 -4.15 0.12
N VAL A 31 12.32 -4.90 -0.77
CA VAL A 31 13.78 -4.88 -0.96
C VAL A 31 14.24 -3.52 -1.48
N LEU A 32 13.59 -2.96 -2.50
CA LEU A 32 13.97 -1.63 -3.03
C LEU A 32 13.74 -0.53 -1.99
N SER A 33 12.65 -0.62 -1.22
CA SER A 33 12.38 0.32 -0.13
C SER A 33 13.43 0.26 0.97
N MET A 34 13.89 -0.93 1.35
CA MET A 34 14.88 -1.12 2.41
C MET A 34 16.31 -0.86 1.96
N ALA A 35 16.66 -1.32 0.75
CA ALA A 35 18.03 -1.35 0.26
C ALA A 35 18.43 -0.08 -0.49
N ILE A 36 17.46 0.65 -1.07
CA ILE A 36 17.76 1.83 -1.90
C ILE A 36 17.16 3.09 -1.29
N SER A 37 15.84 3.24 -1.33
CA SER A 37 15.14 4.38 -0.71
C SER A 37 13.61 4.24 -0.80
N MET A 38 12.90 5.04 0.00
CA MET A 38 11.43 5.14 -0.03
C MET A 38 10.90 5.64 -1.38
N PHE A 39 11.70 6.38 -2.15
CA PHE A 39 11.38 6.74 -3.53
C PHE A 39 10.96 5.54 -4.38
N TRP A 40 11.69 4.42 -4.28
CA TRP A 40 11.43 3.26 -5.12
C TRP A 40 10.16 2.52 -4.74
N LEU A 41 9.77 2.55 -3.46
CA LEU A 41 8.44 2.08 -3.04
C LEU A 41 7.34 2.89 -3.73
N VAL A 42 7.45 4.22 -3.66
CA VAL A 42 6.49 5.12 -4.32
C VAL A 42 6.49 4.91 -5.83
N ALA A 43 7.66 4.73 -6.46
CA ALA A 43 7.79 4.48 -7.89
C ALA A 43 7.15 3.14 -8.30
N VAL A 44 7.32 2.08 -7.50
CA VAL A 44 6.72 0.76 -7.74
C VAL A 44 5.20 0.81 -7.60
N VAL A 45 4.68 1.49 -6.57
CA VAL A 45 3.24 1.71 -6.40
C VAL A 45 2.67 2.58 -7.52
N ALA A 46 3.38 3.64 -7.93
CA ALA A 46 2.99 4.46 -9.07
C ALA A 46 2.95 3.66 -10.37
N ALA A 47 3.94 2.80 -10.60
CA ALA A 47 3.96 1.89 -11.75
C ALA A 47 2.77 0.92 -11.72
N HIS A 48 2.45 0.33 -10.58
CA HIS A 48 1.26 -0.51 -10.41
C HIS A 48 -0.02 0.28 -10.69
N GLY A 49 -0.14 1.51 -10.15
CA GLY A 49 -1.26 2.41 -10.44
C GLY A 49 -1.42 2.76 -11.92
N ILE A 50 -0.33 2.96 -12.65
CA ILE A 50 -0.36 3.20 -14.11
C ILE A 50 -0.84 1.95 -14.85
N ILE A 51 -0.33 0.77 -14.48
CA ILE A 51 -0.73 -0.51 -15.06
C ILE A 51 -2.24 -0.72 -14.84
N GLU A 52 -2.72 -0.46 -13.63
CA GLU A 52 -4.13 -0.62 -13.28
C GLU A 52 -5.04 0.45 -13.95
N TYR A 53 -4.56 1.68 -14.07
CA TYR A 53 -5.26 2.71 -14.84
C TYR A 53 -5.47 2.28 -16.31
N TRP A 54 -4.50 1.58 -16.90
CA TRP A 54 -4.62 1.05 -18.25
C TRP A 54 -5.41 -0.26 -18.34
N SER A 55 -5.43 -1.08 -17.28
CA SER A 55 -6.18 -2.34 -17.22
C SER A 55 -7.69 -2.11 -17.27
N LEU A 56 -8.18 -1.05 -16.59
CA LEU A 56 -9.61 -0.76 -16.42
C LEU A 56 -10.36 -0.40 -17.72
N GLY A 57 -9.66 -0.10 -18.81
CA GLY A 57 -10.25 0.20 -20.12
C GLY A 57 -11.15 1.44 -20.13
N LYS A 58 -11.80 1.71 -21.28
CA LYS A 58 -12.78 2.82 -21.38
C LYS A 58 -14.18 2.32 -21.02
N GLN A 59 -14.78 2.79 -19.92
CA GLN A 59 -16.13 2.40 -19.48
C GLN A 59 -17.21 3.47 -19.66
N GLY A 60 -17.06 4.37 -20.64
CA GLY A 60 -18.11 5.34 -21.02
C GLY A 60 -17.77 6.80 -20.70
N VAL A 61 -18.79 7.67 -20.70
CA VAL A 61 -18.66 9.14 -20.74
C VAL A 61 -18.49 9.77 -19.34
N LEU A 62 -18.99 9.12 -18.28
CA LEU A 62 -18.84 9.55 -16.87
C LEU A 62 -17.88 8.61 -16.11
N ASP A 63 -16.74 8.34 -16.73
CA ASP A 63 -15.81 7.33 -16.25
C ASP A 63 -14.92 7.88 -15.12
N HIS A 64 -15.22 7.52 -13.88
CA HIS A 64 -14.40 7.85 -12.70
C HIS A 64 -13.16 6.94 -12.65
N ARG A 65 -12.38 6.89 -13.73
CA ARG A 65 -11.23 5.98 -13.87
C ARG A 65 -10.23 6.17 -12.74
N LEU A 66 -9.86 7.41 -12.47
CA LEU A 66 -8.90 7.73 -11.40
C LEU A 66 -9.41 7.25 -10.04
N GLY A 67 -10.68 7.50 -9.72
CA GLY A 67 -11.27 7.02 -8.47
C GLY A 67 -11.26 5.48 -8.38
N ARG A 68 -11.55 4.78 -9.48
CA ARG A 68 -11.48 3.31 -9.53
C ARG A 68 -10.05 2.81 -9.35
N THR A 69 -9.09 3.38 -10.07
CA THR A 69 -7.67 3.05 -9.92
C THR A 69 -7.22 3.25 -8.47
N LEU A 70 -7.51 4.41 -7.87
CA LEU A 70 -7.19 4.70 -6.47
C LEU A 70 -7.85 3.71 -5.51
N TRP A 71 -9.07 3.26 -5.81
CA TRP A 71 -9.75 2.24 -5.01
C TRP A 71 -9.13 0.85 -5.15
N HIS A 72 -8.60 0.51 -6.32
CA HIS A 72 -7.88 -0.74 -6.55
C HIS A 72 -6.52 -0.73 -5.85
N ILE A 73 -5.76 0.37 -5.95
CA ILE A 73 -4.44 0.51 -5.31
C ILE A 73 -4.51 1.02 -3.86
N LYS A 74 -5.67 1.01 -3.22
CA LYS A 74 -5.84 1.55 -1.85
C LYS A 74 -4.94 0.89 -0.81
N LEU A 75 -4.69 -0.42 -0.98
CA LEU A 75 -3.80 -1.17 -0.11
C LEU A 75 -2.36 -0.68 -0.27
N ASP A 76 -1.94 -0.41 -1.51
CA ASP A 76 -0.60 0.11 -1.80
C ASP A 76 -0.42 1.53 -1.25
N ILE A 77 -1.44 2.39 -1.38
CA ILE A 77 -1.43 3.73 -0.77
C ILE A 77 -1.29 3.62 0.76
N MET A 78 -2.04 2.71 1.38
CA MET A 78 -1.92 2.45 2.81
C MET A 78 -0.50 2.00 3.19
N LEU A 79 0.11 1.10 2.43
CA LEU A 79 1.48 0.62 2.67
C LEU A 79 2.52 1.72 2.50
N VAL A 80 2.37 2.59 1.49
CA VAL A 80 3.24 3.76 1.30
C VAL A 80 3.14 4.70 2.49
N LEU A 81 1.93 5.04 2.93
CA LEU A 81 1.73 5.90 4.10
C LEU A 81 2.28 5.26 5.38
N ALA A 82 2.08 3.96 5.57
CA ALA A 82 2.63 3.23 6.71
C ALA A 82 4.16 3.31 6.73
N ALA A 83 4.79 3.09 5.58
CA ALA A 83 6.24 3.13 5.45
C ALA A 83 6.80 4.55 5.61
N LEU A 84 6.12 5.58 5.07
CA LEU A 84 6.47 6.99 5.28
C LEU A 84 6.36 7.38 6.75
N TRP A 85 5.25 7.01 7.39
CA TRP A 85 5.05 7.25 8.82
C TRP A 85 6.15 6.59 9.66
N LEU A 86 6.47 5.33 9.39
CA LEU A 86 7.50 4.59 10.14
C LEU A 86 8.89 5.20 9.92
N GLY A 87 9.26 5.53 8.68
CA GLY A 87 10.54 6.15 8.35
C GLY A 87 10.72 7.49 9.06
N LEU A 88 9.71 8.36 8.92
CA LEU A 88 9.70 9.68 9.56
C LEU A 88 9.85 9.60 11.08
N TYR A 89 9.12 8.70 11.75
CA TYR A 89 9.19 8.57 13.21
C TYR A 89 10.51 7.95 13.68
N ILE A 90 11.05 6.96 12.97
CA ILE A 90 12.39 6.41 13.28
C ILE A 90 13.43 7.52 13.21
N ASP A 91 13.40 8.33 12.16
CA ASP A 91 14.43 9.35 11.94
C ASP A 91 14.32 10.51 12.93
N LEU A 92 13.11 10.88 13.34
CA LEU A 92 12.91 11.85 14.41
C LEU A 92 13.38 11.31 15.76
N LEU A 93 13.04 10.06 16.11
CA LEU A 93 13.45 9.46 17.38
C LEU A 93 14.97 9.28 17.49
N PHE A 94 15.64 8.82 16.43
CA PHE A 94 17.10 8.66 16.42
C PHE A 94 17.85 9.96 16.13
N GLY A 95 17.21 10.93 15.46
CA GLY A 95 17.70 12.28 15.25
C GLY A 95 17.86 13.02 16.58
N VAL A 96 16.86 12.90 17.47
CA VAL A 96 16.90 13.43 18.84
C VAL A 96 17.97 12.75 19.71
N ALA A 97 18.30 11.47 19.44
CA ALA A 97 19.28 10.71 20.21
C ALA A 97 20.76 11.08 19.92
N GLY A 98 21.05 12.04 19.03
CA GLY A 98 22.39 12.58 18.83
C GLY A 98 23.40 11.62 18.15
N LEU A 99 22.93 10.56 17.50
CA LEU A 99 23.79 9.61 16.79
C LEU A 99 24.44 10.27 15.56
N SER A 100 25.76 10.10 15.42
CA SER A 100 26.54 10.60 14.29
C SER A 100 26.04 10.03 12.96
N ALA A 101 26.20 10.76 11.84
CA ALA A 101 25.64 10.38 10.54
C ALA A 101 26.00 8.94 10.09
N ALA A 102 27.22 8.46 10.39
CA ALA A 102 27.65 7.10 10.09
C ALA A 102 27.07 6.04 11.04
N ALA A 103 26.87 6.38 12.32
CA ALA A 103 26.15 5.52 13.26
C ALA A 103 24.65 5.50 12.92
N ARG A 104 24.12 6.60 12.37
CA ARG A 104 22.73 6.76 11.96
C ARG A 104 22.39 5.84 10.80
N THR A 105 23.16 5.80 9.71
CA THR A 105 22.84 4.93 8.57
C THR A 105 22.84 3.43 8.94
N GLY A 106 23.83 2.96 9.70
CA GLY A 106 23.88 1.57 10.18
C GLY A 106 22.78 1.23 11.21
N ALA A 107 22.53 2.14 12.16
CA ALA A 107 21.47 1.97 13.16
C ALA A 107 20.07 2.10 12.56
N GLN A 108 19.87 2.94 11.54
CA GLN A 108 18.59 3.19 10.89
C GLN A 108 18.20 2.03 9.99
N VAL A 109 19.12 1.45 9.21
CA VAL A 109 18.84 0.23 8.43
C VAL A 109 18.51 -0.93 9.37
N SER A 110 19.29 -1.13 10.44
CA SER A 110 19.03 -2.21 11.40
C SER A 110 17.75 -1.98 12.22
N ALA A 111 17.44 -0.75 12.62
CA ALA A 111 16.20 -0.40 13.32
C ALA A 111 14.98 -0.52 12.40
N ARG A 112 15.07 -0.09 11.14
CA ARG A 112 14.02 -0.29 10.13
C ARG A 112 13.77 -1.79 9.94
N VAL A 113 14.82 -2.60 9.79
CA VAL A 113 14.70 -4.07 9.68
C VAL A 113 14.09 -4.70 10.93
N LEU A 114 14.50 -4.32 12.14
CA LEU A 114 13.91 -4.83 13.39
C LEU A 114 12.46 -4.39 13.57
N ALA A 115 12.15 -3.13 13.25
CA ALA A 115 10.80 -2.59 13.30
C ALA A 115 9.89 -3.33 12.31
N TRP A 116 10.36 -3.58 11.09
CA TRP A 116 9.67 -4.39 10.10
C TRP A 116 9.52 -5.85 10.53
N GLN A 117 10.55 -6.47 11.11
CA GLN A 117 10.44 -7.82 11.63
C GLN A 117 9.38 -7.91 12.74
N ARG A 118 9.34 -6.92 13.65
CA ARG A 118 8.32 -6.83 14.71
C ARG A 118 6.94 -6.55 14.14
N ALA A 119 6.82 -5.66 13.15
CA ALA A 119 5.57 -5.33 12.48
C ALA A 119 5.03 -6.55 11.72
N ILE A 120 5.85 -7.21 10.91
CA ILE A 120 5.50 -8.46 10.20
C ILE A 120 5.09 -9.53 11.21
N ARG A 121 5.83 -9.71 12.31
CA ARG A 121 5.48 -10.68 13.35
C ARG A 121 4.15 -10.34 14.03
N GLY A 122 3.93 -9.07 14.37
CA GLY A 122 2.66 -8.61 14.94
C GLY A 122 1.49 -8.78 13.98
N VAL A 123 1.70 -8.46 12.70
CA VAL A 123 0.71 -8.65 11.63
C VAL A 123 0.42 -10.14 11.46
N LEU A 124 1.41 -11.01 11.35
CA LEU A 124 1.21 -12.46 11.23
C LEU A 124 0.43 -13.04 12.42
N LEU A 125 0.76 -12.63 13.64
CA LEU A 125 0.02 -13.04 14.85
C LEU A 125 -1.44 -12.53 14.81
N SER A 126 -1.66 -11.30 14.37
CA SER A 126 -3.02 -10.75 14.23
C SER A 126 -3.80 -11.37 13.06
N VAL A 127 -3.11 -11.80 12.00
CA VAL A 127 -3.70 -12.45 10.83
C VAL A 127 -4.17 -13.86 11.19
N ASP A 128 -3.45 -14.60 12.03
CA ASP A 128 -3.91 -15.90 12.52
C ASP A 128 -5.20 -15.73 13.36
N GLU A 129 -5.26 -14.74 14.25
CA GLU A 129 -6.47 -14.46 15.02
C GLU A 129 -7.63 -13.96 14.14
N ALA A 130 -7.34 -13.09 13.17
CA ALA A 130 -8.33 -12.58 12.23
C ALA A 130 -8.82 -13.67 11.26
N ALA A 131 -7.97 -14.61 10.85
CA ALA A 131 -8.33 -15.74 10.00
C ALA A 131 -9.21 -16.74 10.77
N LEU A 132 -8.94 -16.97 12.06
CA LEU A 132 -9.81 -17.77 12.93
C LEU A 132 -11.17 -17.09 13.17
N ALA A 133 -11.18 -15.77 13.40
CA ALA A 133 -12.41 -15.00 13.55
C ALA A 133 -13.23 -14.93 12.25
N ALA A 134 -12.57 -14.75 11.10
CA ALA A 134 -13.19 -14.79 9.79
C ALA A 134 -13.77 -16.18 9.49
N LYS A 135 -13.02 -17.26 9.74
CA LYS A 135 -13.51 -18.64 9.58
C LYS A 135 -14.75 -18.92 10.44
N ALA A 136 -14.82 -18.37 11.65
CA ALA A 136 -15.99 -18.46 12.52
C ALA A 136 -17.20 -17.63 12.05
N ALA A 137 -16.96 -16.53 11.33
CA ALA A 137 -18.02 -15.70 10.73
C ALA A 137 -18.54 -16.31 9.41
N PHE A 138 -17.65 -16.88 8.59
CA PHE A 138 -18.01 -17.47 7.29
C PHE A 138 -18.69 -18.84 7.39
N SER A 139 -18.47 -19.60 8.47
CA SER A 139 -19.20 -20.86 8.72
C SER A 139 -20.69 -20.65 9.04
N ARG A 140 -21.14 -19.40 9.25
CA ARG A 140 -22.51 -19.06 9.64
C ARG A 140 -23.40 -18.53 8.51
N GLY A 141 -22.87 -18.35 7.29
CA GLY A 141 -23.52 -17.55 6.24
C GLY A 141 -23.78 -18.24 4.90
N GLN A 142 -23.59 -19.55 4.76
CA GLN A 142 -23.77 -20.23 3.48
C GLN A 142 -25.22 -20.69 3.29
N GLY A 143 -26.09 -19.76 2.91
CA GLY A 143 -27.47 -20.05 2.49
C GLY A 143 -27.99 -19.01 1.49
N GLY A 144 -28.28 -19.46 0.26
CA GLY A 144 -29.30 -18.83 -0.59
C GLY A 144 -28.87 -18.21 -1.93
N ASN A 145 -28.87 -19.05 -2.96
CA ASN A 145 -29.38 -18.87 -4.33
C ASN A 145 -29.27 -17.55 -5.12
N GLY A 146 -28.73 -17.70 -6.34
CA GLY A 146 -29.52 -17.56 -7.58
C GLY A 146 -29.44 -16.21 -8.27
N ASP A 147 -28.70 -16.13 -9.39
CA ASP A 147 -28.74 -14.96 -10.27
C ASP A 147 -28.92 -15.39 -11.74
N GLY A 148 -30.06 -14.99 -12.31
CA GLY A 148 -30.35 -15.04 -13.75
C GLY A 148 -29.60 -13.95 -14.54
N PRO A 149 -29.73 -13.92 -15.88
CA PRO A 149 -28.85 -13.13 -16.74
C PRO A 149 -29.15 -11.62 -16.64
N LYS A 150 -28.25 -10.85 -16.04
CA LYS A 150 -28.34 -9.38 -15.91
C LYS A 150 -27.76 -8.68 -17.17
N ARG A 151 -28.55 -7.77 -17.75
CA ARG A 151 -28.14 -6.83 -18.82
C ARG A 151 -26.92 -6.02 -18.40
N ALA A 152 -26.03 -5.73 -19.35
CA ALA A 152 -24.79 -4.97 -19.18
C ALA A 152 -25.03 -3.51 -18.75
N GLN A 153 -25.32 -3.28 -17.47
CA GLN A 153 -25.20 -1.97 -16.85
C GLN A 153 -23.76 -1.78 -16.39
N ALA A 154 -23.25 -0.54 -16.51
CA ALA A 154 -21.93 -0.21 -16.00
C ALA A 154 -21.86 -0.56 -14.50
N PRO A 155 -20.80 -1.24 -14.03
CA PRO A 155 -20.72 -1.67 -12.64
C PRO A 155 -20.81 -0.47 -11.70
N PRO A 156 -21.50 -0.59 -10.55
CA PRO A 156 -21.62 0.49 -9.59
C PRO A 156 -20.24 0.94 -9.11
N LEU A 157 -20.09 2.24 -8.81
CA LEU A 157 -18.84 2.78 -8.27
C LEU A 157 -18.47 2.04 -6.96
N PRO A 158 -17.21 1.62 -6.80
CA PRO A 158 -16.85 0.72 -5.71
C PRO A 158 -16.99 1.35 -4.32
N TRP A 159 -16.74 2.66 -4.18
CA TRP A 159 -16.95 3.38 -2.91
C TRP A 159 -18.42 3.59 -2.54
N ARG A 160 -19.37 3.35 -3.46
CA ARG A 160 -20.81 3.44 -3.19
C ARG A 160 -21.43 2.10 -2.79
N GLN A 161 -20.68 1.01 -2.92
CA GLN A 161 -21.14 -0.31 -2.49
C GLN A 161 -20.95 -0.48 -0.98
N PRO A 162 -21.66 -1.41 -0.32
CA PRO A 162 -21.41 -1.71 1.08
C PRO A 162 -19.96 -2.20 1.25
N TRP A 163 -19.20 -1.51 2.10
CA TRP A 163 -17.79 -1.82 2.31
C TRP A 163 -17.62 -3.11 3.08
N GLY A 164 -16.79 -4.00 2.54
CA GLY A 164 -16.31 -5.17 3.25
C GLY A 164 -15.43 -4.76 4.44
N TRP A 165 -15.15 -5.71 5.32
CA TRP A 165 -14.31 -5.46 6.49
C TRP A 165 -12.89 -5.01 6.08
N GLY A 166 -12.32 -5.62 5.03
CA GLY A 166 -11.03 -5.21 4.49
C GLY A 166 -11.01 -3.77 3.97
N ASP A 167 -12.06 -3.32 3.27
CA ASP A 167 -12.15 -1.94 2.79
C ASP A 167 -12.18 -0.94 3.94
N ARG A 168 -12.95 -1.24 5.00
CA ARG A 168 -13.02 -0.40 6.21
C ARG A 168 -11.67 -0.33 6.90
N LEU A 169 -11.02 -1.48 7.10
CA LEU A 169 -9.70 -1.53 7.74
C LEU A 169 -8.68 -0.70 6.96
N THR A 170 -8.63 -0.87 5.64
CA THR A 170 -7.69 -0.14 4.78
C THR A 170 -7.95 1.37 4.83
N VAL A 171 -9.20 1.82 4.68
CA VAL A 171 -9.53 3.25 4.70
C VAL A 171 -9.25 3.87 6.07
N VAL A 172 -9.66 3.23 7.18
CA VAL A 172 -9.40 3.73 8.54
C VAL A 172 -7.91 3.83 8.80
N THR A 173 -7.14 2.78 8.48
CA THR A 173 -5.69 2.73 8.70
C THR A 173 -4.96 3.76 7.83
N THR A 174 -5.37 3.91 6.57
CA THR A 174 -4.84 4.95 5.65
C THR A 174 -5.07 6.35 6.21
N THR A 175 -6.28 6.61 6.69
CA THR A 175 -6.66 7.91 7.29
C THR A 175 -5.87 8.18 8.55
N LEU A 176 -5.69 7.17 9.41
CA LEU A 176 -4.88 7.26 10.62
C LEU A 176 -3.42 7.60 10.31
N PHE A 177 -2.77 6.90 9.37
CA PHE A 177 -1.39 7.21 8.99
C PHE A 177 -1.24 8.62 8.40
N ALA A 178 -2.19 9.04 7.56
CA ALA A 178 -2.19 10.40 7.03
C ALA A 178 -2.28 11.44 8.15
N ILE A 179 -3.16 11.23 9.12
CA ILE A 179 -3.28 12.10 10.30
C ILE A 179 -1.97 12.10 11.11
N LEU A 180 -1.39 10.93 11.38
CA LEU A 180 -0.16 10.83 12.18
C LEU A 180 1.05 11.52 11.52
N ILE A 181 1.16 11.46 10.19
CA ILE A 181 2.19 12.19 9.42
C ILE A 181 1.95 13.70 9.51
N LEU A 182 0.71 14.16 9.36
CA LEU A 182 0.38 15.59 9.45
C LEU A 182 0.55 16.15 10.87
N LEU A 183 0.29 15.33 11.88
CA LEU A 183 0.47 15.69 13.29
C LEU A 183 1.91 15.54 13.78
N THR A 184 2.83 15.02 12.96
CA THR A 184 4.23 14.85 13.35
C THR A 184 4.85 16.10 13.98
N PRO A 185 4.71 17.32 13.41
CA PRO A 185 5.30 18.53 14.00
C PRO A 185 4.79 18.83 15.42
N VAL A 186 3.52 18.51 15.68
CA VAL A 186 2.86 18.74 16.97
C VAL A 186 3.25 17.66 17.98
N ILE A 187 3.43 16.42 17.54
CA ILE A 187 3.75 15.28 18.42
C ILE A 187 5.22 15.28 18.81
N THR A 188 6.12 15.70 17.92
CA THR A 188 7.56 15.59 18.14
C THR A 188 8.24 16.92 18.49
N ASP A 189 7.51 18.02 18.63
CA ASP A 189 8.07 19.38 18.83
C ASP A 189 9.11 19.80 17.75
N HIS A 190 9.00 19.26 16.53
CA HIS A 190 9.86 19.61 15.39
C HIS A 190 9.17 20.59 14.45
N SER A 191 9.95 21.37 13.70
CA SER A 191 9.36 22.25 12.69
C SER A 191 8.79 21.45 11.52
N VAL A 192 7.77 22.00 10.86
CA VAL A 192 7.22 21.43 9.61
C VAL A 192 8.32 21.29 8.55
N VAL A 193 9.28 22.22 8.54
CA VAL A 193 10.40 22.22 7.59
C VAL A 193 11.32 21.03 7.81
N ASP A 194 11.59 20.65 9.07
CA ASP A 194 12.41 19.48 9.39
C ASP A 194 11.73 18.18 8.95
N ALA A 195 10.43 18.04 9.22
CA ALA A 195 9.65 16.90 8.78
C ALA A 195 9.63 16.78 7.24
N LEU A 196 9.45 17.90 6.53
CA LEU A 196 9.49 17.93 5.06
C LEU A 196 10.89 17.61 4.52
N ARG A 197 11.95 18.04 5.20
CA ARG A 197 13.33 17.74 4.80
C ARG A 197 13.64 16.26 4.92
N ILE A 198 13.27 15.62 6.05
CA ILE A 198 13.41 14.18 6.25
C ILE A 198 12.64 13.42 5.15
N LEU A 199 11.40 13.80 4.88
CA LEU A 199 10.60 13.20 3.80
C LEU A 199 11.24 13.39 2.42
N ALA A 200 11.83 14.56 2.14
CA ALA A 200 12.51 14.83 0.88
C ALA A 200 13.79 14.00 0.72
N GLU A 201 14.55 13.79 1.79
CA GLU A 201 15.74 12.94 1.82
C GLU A 201 15.35 11.46 1.60
N ASP A 202 14.29 10.96 2.27
CA ASP A 202 13.78 9.60 2.08
C ASP A 202 13.20 9.35 0.67
N LEU A 203 12.56 10.37 0.09
CA LEU A 203 12.04 10.33 -1.28
C LEU A 203 13.09 10.61 -2.35
N HIS A 204 14.37 10.68 -1.98
CA HIS A 204 15.43 10.77 -2.96
C HIS A 204 15.67 9.41 -3.64
N PRO A 205 15.79 9.32 -4.99
CA PRO A 205 16.01 8.05 -5.71
C PRO A 205 17.29 7.29 -5.34
N TRP A 206 18.25 7.97 -4.71
CA TRP A 206 19.57 7.44 -4.41
C TRP A 206 19.89 7.72 -2.94
N PRO A 207 20.51 6.77 -2.22
CA PRO A 207 21.01 7.02 -0.88
C PRO A 207 22.22 7.96 -0.99
N PHE A 208 22.18 9.09 -0.29
CA PHE A 208 23.30 10.03 -0.20
C PHE A 208 23.72 10.22 1.26
#